data_AF-A0A7T8KI17-F1
#
_entry.id   AF-A0A7T8KI17-F1
#
_cell.length_a   1.000
_cell.length_b   1.000
_cell.length_c   1.000
_cell.angle_alpha   90.00
_cell.angle_beta   90.00
_cell.angle_gamma   90.00
#
_symmetry.space_group_name_H-M   'P 1'
#
loop_
_entity.id
_entity.type
_entity.pdbx_description
1 polymer ?
#
loop_
_entity_poly.entity_id
_entity_poly.type
_entity_poly.pdbx_seq_one_letter_code
_entity_poly.pdbx_strand_id
1 'polypeptide(L)'
;MIQSKRQKLIAVVIGTINFFSAICVSLQSPFYPDKALEKGATSSQYGLVFGVFELTVFIVCPIIEDPNLFVIAGIITRICEALGNSAFITASFSIIAQEFSNNVATMFSTIEMCFGFGLIVGPTMGAYLYVMGGFFLPFVILGTSLLVSSLFAQFVLPPMVISRNSDSKAGVLEAISILPIALACLCVFSASLSLGFLQVNLEPHLKEFNTTTMTVGMFS
;
A
#
# COMPACT_ATOMS: atom_id res chain seq x y z
N MET A 1 33.06 6.83 -4.01
CA MET A 1 31.66 6.58 -3.64
C MET A 1 31.18 7.70 -2.71
N ILE A 2 30.83 8.87 -3.25
CA ILE A 2 30.37 10.01 -2.44
C ILE A 2 28.90 10.24 -2.81
N GLN A 3 27.99 9.55 -2.12
CA GLN A 3 26.59 9.96 -2.14
C GLN A 3 26.48 11.29 -1.39
N SER A 4 25.91 12.31 -2.03
CA SER A 4 25.64 13.60 -1.39
C SER A 4 24.73 13.39 -0.18
N LYS A 5 24.89 14.19 0.89
CA LYS A 5 24.01 14.15 2.08
C LYS A 5 22.52 14.22 1.68
N ARG A 6 22.22 14.93 0.59
CA ARG A 6 20.88 15.04 0.00
C ARG A 6 20.36 13.71 -0.56
N GLN A 7 21.17 12.98 -1.31
CA GLN A 7 20.79 11.67 -1.86
C GLN A 7 20.45 10.69 -0.73
N LYS A 8 21.29 10.61 0.31
CA LYS A 8 20.99 9.78 1.48
C LYS A 8 19.67 10.18 2.16
N LEU A 9 19.38 11.47 2.24
CA LEU A 9 18.13 11.97 2.81
C LEU A 9 16.90 11.57 1.96
N ILE A 10 16.99 11.69 0.63
CA ILE A 10 15.94 11.25 -0.31
C ILE A 10 15.67 9.75 -0.14
N ALA A 11 16.73 8.94 -0.07
CA ALA A 11 16.60 7.50 0.13
C ALA A 11 15.89 7.15 1.44
N VAL A 12 16.27 7.82 2.53
CA VAL A 12 15.66 7.62 3.85
C VAL A 12 14.20 8.02 3.83
N VAL A 13 13.84 9.15 3.20
CA VAL A 13 12.44 9.59 3.11
C VAL A 13 11.60 8.61 2.29
N ILE A 14 12.05 8.22 1.09
CA ILE A 14 11.30 7.26 0.25
C ILE A 14 11.19 5.90 0.93
N GLY A 15 12.25 5.42 1.58
CA GLY A 15 12.25 4.18 2.34
C GLY A 15 11.32 4.22 3.55
N THR A 16 11.29 5.33 4.28
CA THR A 16 10.40 5.54 5.43
C THR A 16 8.93 5.56 5.01
N ILE A 17 8.59 6.26 3.93
CA ILE A 17 7.22 6.29 3.38
C ILE A 17 6.80 4.88 2.93
N ASN A 18 7.67 4.13 2.26
CA ASN A 18 7.39 2.75 1.86
C ASN A 18 7.21 1.82 3.07
N PHE A 19 8.04 1.96 4.10
CA PHE A 19 7.93 1.15 5.32
C PHE A 19 6.59 1.40 6.04
N PHE A 20 6.21 2.66 6.25
CA PHE A 20 4.92 2.96 6.88
C PHE A 20 3.73 2.58 5.99
N SER A 21 3.84 2.75 4.68
CA SER A 21 2.84 2.29 3.72
C SER A 21 2.63 0.77 3.83
N ALA A 22 3.72 0.00 3.92
CA ALA A 22 3.66 -1.45 4.11
C ALA A 22 3.00 -1.86 5.43
N ILE A 23 3.32 -1.17 6.54
CA ILE A 23 2.64 -1.41 7.82
C ILE A 23 1.13 -1.18 7.67
N CYS A 24 0.72 -0.10 7.00
CA CYS A 24 -0.69 0.22 6.75
C CYS A 24 -1.38 -0.87 5.91
N VAL A 25 -0.67 -1.52 4.99
CA VAL A 25 -1.21 -2.63 4.19
C VAL A 25 -1.51 -3.85 5.06
N SER A 26 -0.59 -4.22 5.97
CA SER A 26 -0.65 -5.53 6.64
C SER A 26 -1.20 -5.50 8.06
N LEU A 27 -1.29 -4.35 8.74
CA LEU A 27 -1.63 -4.35 10.17
C LEU A 27 -3.06 -4.75 10.50
N GLN A 28 -3.98 -4.69 9.53
CA GLN A 28 -5.42 -4.93 9.74
C GLN A 28 -5.76 -6.42 9.83
N SER A 29 -4.89 -7.28 9.26
CA SER A 29 -5.12 -8.71 9.15
C SER A 29 -5.46 -9.43 10.48
N PRO A 30 -4.89 -9.06 11.65
CA PRO A 30 -5.11 -9.83 12.86
C PRO A 30 -6.39 -9.47 13.63
N PHE A 31 -7.06 -8.35 13.35
CA PHE A 31 -8.21 -7.89 14.16
C PHE A 31 -9.44 -7.43 13.35
N TYR A 32 -9.26 -7.01 12.10
CA TYR A 32 -10.36 -6.50 11.28
C TYR A 32 -11.43 -7.56 10.91
N PRO A 33 -11.11 -8.82 10.57
CA PRO A 33 -12.11 -9.82 10.20
C PRO A 33 -13.09 -10.10 11.34
N ASP A 34 -12.58 -10.20 12.57
CA ASP A 34 -13.37 -10.49 13.77
C ASP A 34 -14.35 -9.34 14.07
N LYS A 35 -13.91 -8.09 13.92
CA LYS A 35 -14.79 -6.92 14.13
C LYS A 35 -15.83 -6.75 13.03
N ALA A 36 -15.51 -7.12 11.80
CA ALA A 36 -16.45 -7.09 10.69
C ALA A 36 -17.55 -8.16 10.84
N LEU A 37 -17.18 -9.37 11.29
CA LEU A 37 -18.15 -10.41 11.63
C LEU A 37 -19.10 -9.99 12.75
N GLU A 38 -18.59 -9.33 13.80
CA GLU A 38 -19.42 -8.80 14.90
C GLU A 38 -20.46 -7.79 14.40
N LYS A 39 -20.13 -7.01 13.36
CA LYS A 39 -21.04 -6.06 12.70
C LYS A 39 -21.97 -6.70 11.66
N GLY A 40 -21.93 -8.03 11.49
CA GLY A 40 -22.77 -8.75 10.53
C GLY A 40 -22.30 -8.65 9.07
N ALA A 41 -21.06 -8.20 8.82
CA ALA A 41 -20.49 -8.15 7.48
C ALA A 41 -20.12 -9.56 6.99
N THR A 42 -20.44 -9.87 5.73
CA THR A 42 -20.10 -11.15 5.12
C THR A 42 -18.61 -11.22 4.77
N SER A 43 -18.09 -12.44 4.61
CA SER A 43 -16.69 -12.69 4.23
C SER A 43 -16.27 -11.95 2.96
N SER A 44 -17.18 -11.85 1.99
CA SER A 44 -16.96 -11.10 0.76
C SER A 44 -16.94 -9.58 0.99
N GLN A 45 -17.74 -9.06 1.93
CA GLN A 45 -17.81 -7.62 2.20
C GLN A 45 -16.55 -7.12 2.88
N TYR A 46 -16.09 -7.78 3.94
CA TYR A 46 -14.89 -7.31 4.64
C TYR A 46 -13.61 -7.72 3.89
N GLY A 47 -13.62 -8.80 3.10
CA GLY A 47 -12.53 -9.11 2.14
C GLY A 47 -12.39 -8.04 1.06
N LEU A 48 -13.52 -7.48 0.60
CA LEU A 48 -13.53 -6.28 -0.24
C LEU A 48 -13.00 -5.05 0.51
N VAL A 49 -13.13 -4.99 1.85
CA VAL A 49 -12.52 -3.93 2.67
C VAL A 49 -11.03 -4.13 2.96
N PHE A 50 -10.53 -5.36 3.10
CA PHE A 50 -9.08 -5.60 3.00
C PHE A 50 -8.55 -5.13 1.63
N GLY A 51 -9.39 -5.30 0.60
CA GLY A 51 -9.27 -4.68 -0.71
C GLY A 51 -9.67 -3.21 -0.81
N VAL A 52 -9.90 -2.47 0.30
CA VAL A 52 -10.22 -1.02 0.39
C VAL A 52 -9.53 -0.31 1.59
N PHE A 53 -8.57 0.61 1.40
CA PHE A 53 -7.50 0.85 2.40
C PHE A 53 -7.99 1.75 3.52
N GLU A 54 -7.13 1.83 4.52
CA GLU A 54 -7.32 2.32 5.87
C GLU A 54 -8.03 3.68 6.00
N LEU A 55 -7.86 4.56 5.02
CA LEU A 55 -8.49 5.89 5.00
C LEU A 55 -10.02 5.81 4.88
N THR A 56 -10.53 4.79 4.18
CA THR A 56 -11.97 4.51 4.10
C THR A 56 -12.50 4.14 5.47
N VAL A 57 -11.83 3.20 6.14
CA VAL A 57 -12.29 2.66 7.41
C VAL A 57 -12.25 3.74 8.48
N PHE A 58 -11.23 4.60 8.50
CA PHE A 58 -11.13 5.73 9.41
C PHE A 58 -12.26 6.74 9.25
N ILE A 59 -12.58 7.15 8.01
CA ILE A 59 -13.59 8.19 7.75
C ILE A 59 -15.01 7.63 7.80
N VAL A 60 -15.22 6.42 7.28
CA VAL A 60 -16.55 5.88 6.99
C VAL A 60 -17.10 5.05 8.15
N CYS A 61 -16.24 4.28 8.85
CA CYS A 61 -16.69 3.37 9.90
C CYS A 61 -17.38 4.02 11.11
N PRO A 62 -17.04 5.26 11.54
CA PRO A 62 -17.78 5.94 12.60
C PRO A 62 -19.01 6.73 12.11
N ILE A 63 -19.17 6.95 10.79
CA ILE A 63 -20.20 7.86 10.24
C ILE A 63 -21.34 7.09 9.55
N ILE A 64 -21.06 5.92 8.98
CA ILE A 64 -22.01 5.18 8.14
C ILE A 64 -22.37 3.83 8.76
N GLU A 65 -23.62 3.69 9.17
CA GLU A 65 -24.19 2.42 9.65
C GLU A 65 -24.78 1.57 8.51
N ASP A 66 -25.11 2.18 7.36
CA ASP A 66 -25.69 1.48 6.21
C ASP A 66 -24.62 0.73 5.38
N PRO A 67 -24.76 -0.60 5.17
CA PRO A 67 -23.80 -1.41 4.43
C PRO A 67 -23.56 -0.96 2.97
N ASN A 68 -24.59 -0.44 2.28
CA ASN A 68 -24.47 -0.05 0.88
C ASN A 68 -23.68 1.25 0.73
N LEU A 69 -23.95 2.22 1.61
CA LEU A 69 -23.19 3.48 1.66
C LEU A 69 -21.73 3.24 2.06
N PHE A 70 -21.49 2.29 2.96
CA PHE A 70 -20.14 1.87 3.35
C PHE A 70 -19.35 1.32 2.16
N VAL A 71 -19.95 0.46 1.33
CA VAL A 71 -19.32 -0.08 0.11
C VAL A 71 -19.02 1.02 -0.91
N ILE A 72 -19.98 1.92 -1.19
CA ILE A 72 -19.79 3.00 -2.18
C ILE A 72 -18.67 3.95 -1.75
N ALA A 73 -18.67 4.38 -0.49
CA ALA A 73 -17.63 5.26 0.05
C ALA A 73 -16.24 4.59 0.00
N GLY A 74 -16.19 3.27 0.21
CA GLY A 74 -14.99 2.48 0.05
C GLY A 74 -14.44 2.43 -1.37
N ILE A 75 -15.30 2.21 -2.36
CA ILE A 75 -14.87 2.22 -3.77
C ILE A 75 -14.27 3.57 -4.16
N ILE A 76 -14.91 4.68 -3.77
CA ILE A 76 -14.41 6.04 -4.07
C ILE A 76 -13.03 6.25 -3.45
N THR A 77 -12.89 5.91 -2.17
CA THR A 77 -11.63 6.11 -1.45
C THR A 77 -10.50 5.26 -2.04
N ARG A 78 -10.80 4.03 -2.50
CA ARG A 78 -9.82 3.19 -3.21
C ARG A 78 -9.35 3.78 -4.51
N ILE A 79 -10.23 4.41 -5.28
CA ILE A 79 -9.82 5.07 -6.53
C ILE A 79 -8.82 6.18 -6.20
N CYS A 80 -9.14 7.04 -5.22
CA CYS A 80 -8.25 8.13 -4.81
C CYS A 80 -6.88 7.63 -4.30
N GLU A 81 -6.90 6.60 -3.47
CA GLU A 81 -5.69 6.02 -2.88
C GLU A 81 -4.85 5.24 -3.89
N ALA A 82 -5.47 4.45 -4.78
CA ALA A 82 -4.77 3.77 -5.87
C ALA A 82 -4.09 4.75 -6.83
N LEU A 83 -4.76 5.88 -7.12
CA LEU A 83 -4.16 6.99 -7.87
C LEU A 83 -2.97 7.59 -7.11
N GLY A 84 -3.10 7.83 -5.80
CA GLY A 84 -2.01 8.34 -4.97
C GLY A 84 -0.81 7.39 -4.91
N ASN A 85 -1.05 6.10 -4.68
CA ASN A 85 -0.02 5.07 -4.58
C ASN A 85 0.70 4.86 -5.92
N SER A 86 -0.02 4.81 -7.04
CA SER A 86 0.58 4.70 -8.38
C SER A 86 1.40 5.93 -8.77
N ALA A 87 0.93 7.13 -8.43
CA ALA A 87 1.69 8.37 -8.62
C ALA A 87 2.97 8.37 -7.76
N PHE A 88 2.87 7.96 -6.50
CA PHE A 88 4.03 7.84 -5.60
C PHE A 88 5.06 6.83 -6.11
N ILE A 89 4.65 5.63 -6.50
CA ILE A 89 5.53 4.60 -7.03
C ILE A 89 6.23 5.10 -8.30
N THR A 90 5.48 5.70 -9.22
CA THR A 90 6.00 6.24 -10.48
C THR A 90 7.00 7.38 -10.25
N ALA A 91 6.67 8.31 -9.35
CA ALA A 91 7.55 9.41 -8.96
C ALA A 91 8.81 8.88 -8.26
N SER A 92 8.66 7.91 -7.35
CA SER A 92 9.79 7.28 -6.65
C SER A 92 10.76 6.62 -7.63
N PHE A 93 10.25 5.85 -8.60
CA PHE A 93 11.09 5.27 -9.65
C PHE A 93 11.81 6.34 -10.48
N SER A 94 11.10 7.39 -10.87
CA SER A 94 11.67 8.49 -11.65
C SER A 94 12.77 9.24 -10.87
N ILE A 95 12.56 9.48 -9.57
CA ILE A 95 13.52 10.13 -8.68
C ILE A 95 14.74 9.24 -8.49
N ILE A 96 14.56 7.94 -8.23
CA ILE A 96 15.66 7.00 -8.02
C ILE A 96 16.51 6.89 -9.29
N ALA A 97 15.87 6.76 -10.45
CA ALA A 97 16.57 6.66 -11.73
C ALA A 97 17.40 7.90 -12.04
N GLN A 98 16.90 9.10 -11.71
CA GLN A 98 17.59 10.37 -11.95
C GLN A 98 18.69 10.65 -10.92
N GLU A 99 18.39 10.55 -9.62
CA GLU A 99 19.32 10.90 -8.54
C GLU A 99 20.35 9.80 -8.27
N PHE A 100 20.04 8.53 -8.58
CA PHE A 100 20.91 7.38 -8.31
C PHE A 100 21.23 6.57 -9.57
N SER A 101 21.38 7.23 -10.72
CA SER A 101 21.67 6.61 -12.01
C SER A 101 22.80 5.57 -12.00
N ASN A 102 23.82 5.74 -11.14
CA ASN A 102 24.92 4.80 -10.99
C ASN A 102 24.63 3.57 -10.11
N ASN A 103 23.56 3.58 -9.30
CA ASN A 103 23.24 2.49 -8.35
C ASN A 103 21.71 2.27 -8.21
N VAL A 104 20.95 2.37 -9.30
CA VAL A 104 19.47 2.27 -9.29
C VAL A 104 19.00 0.95 -8.68
N ALA A 105 19.63 -0.17 -9.06
CA ALA A 105 19.27 -1.50 -8.57
C ALA A 105 19.40 -1.62 -7.05
N THR A 106 20.51 -1.16 -6.46
CA THR A 106 20.73 -1.23 -5.01
C THR A 106 19.74 -0.38 -4.23
N MET A 107 19.42 0.82 -4.74
CA MET A 107 18.43 1.69 -4.09
C MET A 107 17.03 1.09 -4.17
N PHE A 108 16.68 0.53 -5.32
CA PHE A 108 15.42 -0.18 -5.51
C PHE A 108 15.31 -1.37 -4.53
N SER A 109 16.33 -2.23 -4.47
CA SER A 109 16.35 -3.35 -3.52
C SER A 109 16.27 -2.91 -2.05
N THR A 110 16.88 -1.77 -1.70
CA THR A 110 16.82 -1.24 -0.33
C THR A 110 15.40 -0.79 0.03
N ILE A 111 14.72 -0.10 -0.89
CA ILE A 111 13.34 0.38 -0.67
C ILE A 111 12.36 -0.79 -0.60
N GLU A 112 12.51 -1.79 -1.49
CA GLU A 112 11.70 -3.01 -1.46
C GLU A 112 11.94 -3.82 -0.17
N MET A 113 13.18 -3.86 0.33
CA MET A 113 13.50 -4.47 1.62
C MET A 113 12.78 -3.72 2.77
N CYS A 114 12.76 -2.40 2.75
CA CYS A 114 11.99 -1.62 3.73
C CYS A 114 10.49 -1.93 3.66
N PHE A 115 9.93 -2.02 2.45
CA PHE A 115 8.53 -2.40 2.25
C PHE A 115 8.25 -3.81 2.81
N GLY A 116 9.05 -4.80 2.43
CA GLY A 116 8.92 -6.17 2.94
C GLY A 116 9.07 -6.26 4.47
N PHE A 117 9.96 -5.48 5.07
CA PHE A 117 10.10 -5.42 6.52
C PHE A 117 8.86 -4.81 7.19
N GLY A 118 8.26 -3.77 6.59
CA GLY A 118 7.01 -3.21 7.08
C GLY A 118 5.84 -4.20 7.02
N LEU A 119 5.81 -5.07 6.00
CA LEU A 119 4.80 -6.14 5.91
C LEU A 119 4.94 -7.14 7.08
N ILE A 120 6.17 -7.50 7.46
CA ILE A 120 6.44 -8.44 8.57
C ILE A 120 6.06 -7.82 9.92
N VAL A 121 6.43 -6.57 10.15
CA VAL A 121 6.23 -5.89 11.43
C VAL A 121 4.79 -5.41 11.61
N GLY A 122 4.09 -5.14 10.50
CA GLY A 122 2.75 -4.55 10.48
C GLY A 122 1.72 -5.29 11.33
N PRO A 123 1.50 -6.61 11.19
CA PRO A 123 0.51 -7.34 11.98
C PRO A 123 0.80 -7.29 13.48
N THR A 124 2.07 -7.41 13.88
CA THR A 124 2.48 -7.34 15.29
C THR A 124 2.22 -5.95 15.87
N MET A 125 2.60 -4.89 15.15
CA MET A 125 2.34 -3.51 15.59
C MET A 125 0.85 -3.19 15.62
N GLY A 126 0.07 -3.65 14.63
CA GLY A 126 -1.37 -3.45 14.58
C GLY A 126 -2.11 -4.12 15.74
N ALA A 127 -1.80 -5.39 16.01
CA ALA A 127 -2.36 -6.12 17.13
C ALA A 127 -2.03 -5.44 18.47
N TYR A 128 -0.79 -4.99 18.66
CA TYR A 128 -0.38 -4.29 19.87
C TYR A 128 -1.17 -2.98 20.08
N LEU A 129 -1.27 -2.14 19.04
CA LEU A 129 -2.02 -0.88 19.10
C LEU A 129 -3.53 -1.13 19.31
N TYR A 130 -4.07 -2.19 18.71
CA TYR A 130 -5.47 -2.58 18.88
C TYR A 130 -5.78 -2.98 20.33
N VAL A 131 -4.92 -3.77 20.97
CA VAL A 131 -5.10 -4.17 22.39
C VAL A 131 -5.05 -2.96 23.33
N MET A 132 -4.24 -1.95 23.00
CA MET A 132 -4.05 -0.76 23.85
C MET A 132 -5.19 0.28 23.73
N GLY A 133 -5.73 0.49 22.53
CA GLY A 133 -6.69 1.59 22.29
C GLY A 133 -7.88 1.23 21.42
N GLY A 134 -8.13 -0.07 21.22
CA GLY A 134 -9.22 -0.57 20.41
C GLY A 134 -9.03 -0.27 18.92
N PHE A 135 -10.14 -0.39 18.18
CA PHE A 135 -10.15 -0.32 16.72
C PHE A 135 -9.63 1.00 16.15
N PHE A 136 -9.82 2.12 16.86
CA PHE A 136 -9.52 3.45 16.33
C PHE A 136 -8.03 3.83 16.40
N LEU A 137 -7.31 3.33 17.42
CA LEU A 137 -5.94 3.76 17.73
C LEU A 137 -4.91 3.44 16.62
N PRO A 138 -4.88 2.23 16.03
CA PRO A 138 -3.93 1.91 14.98
C PRO A 138 -4.05 2.84 13.76
N PHE A 139 -5.29 3.14 13.33
CA PHE A 139 -5.56 3.97 12.16
C PHE A 139 -5.14 5.43 12.36
N VAL A 140 -5.39 6.00 13.53
CA VAL A 140 -4.97 7.39 13.82
C VAL A 140 -3.46 7.51 13.81
N ILE A 141 -2.76 6.61 14.52
CA ILE A 141 -1.31 6.68 14.66
C ILE A 141 -0.64 6.54 13.30
N LEU A 142 -1.08 5.58 12.49
CA LEU A 142 -0.48 5.34 11.19
C LEU A 142 -0.86 6.40 10.15
N GLY A 143 -2.13 6.77 10.07
CA GLY A 143 -2.59 7.83 9.19
C GLY A 143 -1.89 9.17 9.46
N THR A 144 -1.71 9.53 10.74
CA THR A 144 -0.95 10.74 11.12
C THR A 144 0.54 10.60 10.81
N SER A 145 1.16 9.44 11.04
CA SER A 145 2.57 9.20 10.70
C SER A 145 2.85 9.32 9.20
N LEU A 146 1.93 8.84 8.35
CA LEU A 146 2.01 8.96 6.90
C LEU A 146 1.82 10.41 6.44
N LEU A 147 0.87 11.13 7.02
CA LEU A 147 0.66 12.55 6.72
C LEU A 147 1.89 13.39 7.08
N VAL A 148 2.47 13.17 8.26
CA VAL A 148 3.70 13.87 8.68
C VAL A 148 4.86 13.53 7.75
N SER A 149 5.02 12.25 7.39
CA SER A 149 6.07 11.80 6.47
C SER A 149 5.90 12.41 5.07
N SER A 150 4.66 12.51 4.58
CA SER A 150 4.33 13.14 3.30
C SER A 150 4.64 14.64 3.28
N LEU A 151 4.26 15.36 4.34
CA LEU A 151 4.60 16.78 4.49
C LEU A 151 6.12 16.98 4.56
N PHE A 152 6.83 16.13 5.30
CA PHE A 152 8.28 16.17 5.36
C PHE A 152 8.94 15.89 4.00
N ALA A 153 8.36 15.00 3.20
CA ALA A 153 8.87 14.69 1.87
C ALA A 153 8.87 15.91 0.94
N GLN A 154 7.88 16.81 1.05
CA GLN A 154 7.83 18.04 0.25
C GLN A 154 9.02 18.97 0.51
N PHE A 155 9.58 18.97 1.72
CA PHE A 155 10.76 19.77 2.05
C PHE A 155 12.08 19.14 1.60
N VAL A 156 12.11 17.80 1.49
CA VAL A 156 13.33 17.03 1.20
C VAL A 156 13.50 16.75 -0.29
N LEU A 157 12.39 16.49 -1.00
CA LEU A 157 12.42 16.10 -2.40
C LEU A 157 12.82 17.30 -3.28
N PRO A 158 13.81 17.12 -4.18
CA PRO A 158 14.19 18.19 -5.08
C PRO A 158 13.03 18.51 -6.03
N PRO A 159 12.91 19.77 -6.49
CA PRO A 159 11.99 20.11 -7.56
C PRO A 159 12.36 19.26 -8.77
N MET A 160 11.42 18.43 -9.22
CA MET A 160 11.63 17.52 -10.33
C MET A 160 11.80 18.37 -11.60
N VAL A 161 13.00 18.37 -12.18
CA VAL A 161 13.24 19.02 -13.47
C VAL A 161 12.55 18.17 -14.52
N ILE A 162 11.33 18.56 -14.87
CA ILE A 162 10.61 17.97 -15.99
C ILE A 162 11.34 18.44 -17.25
N SER A 163 12.36 17.70 -17.69
CA SER A 163 12.91 17.84 -19.04
C SER A 163 11.84 17.39 -20.02
N ARG A 164 10.92 18.31 -20.35
CA ARG A 164 10.00 18.18 -21.48
C ARG A 164 10.84 18.17 -22.74
N ASN A 165 11.28 16.99 -23.16
CA ASN A 165 11.74 16.82 -24.53
C ASN A 165 10.51 16.96 -25.42
N SER A 166 10.32 18.16 -25.97
CA SER A 166 9.20 18.54 -26.84
C SER A 166 9.12 17.72 -28.15
N ASP A 167 10.11 16.87 -28.42
CA ASP A 167 10.23 16.09 -29.66
C ASP A 167 9.89 14.60 -29.54
N SER A 168 9.59 14.08 -28.34
CA SER A 168 9.22 12.66 -28.20
C SER A 168 7.72 12.47 -28.42
N LYS A 169 7.34 12.08 -29.66
CA LYS A 169 6.00 11.55 -29.97
C LYS A 169 5.70 10.20 -29.30
N ALA A 170 6.72 9.53 -28.77
CA ALA A 170 6.56 8.27 -28.06
C ALA A 170 5.93 8.50 -26.67
N GLY A 171 4.61 8.45 -26.64
CA GLY A 171 3.81 8.43 -25.42
C GLY A 171 3.67 7.01 -24.84
N VAL A 172 3.06 6.92 -23.66
CA VAL A 172 2.74 5.64 -22.98
C VAL A 172 2.01 4.65 -23.91
N LEU A 173 1.17 5.16 -24.81
CA LEU A 173 0.47 4.37 -25.83
C LEU A 173 1.42 3.71 -26.85
N GLU A 174 2.50 4.40 -27.22
CA GLU A 174 3.52 3.87 -28.13
C GLU A 174 4.41 2.83 -27.42
N ALA A 175 4.68 3.03 -26.12
CA ALA A 175 5.34 2.02 -25.29
C ALA A 175 4.50 0.75 -25.10
N ILE A 176 3.18 0.86 -24.92
CA ILE A 176 2.27 -0.30 -24.86
C ILE A 176 2.19 -1.02 -26.23
N SER A 177 2.45 -0.33 -27.34
CA SER A 177 2.50 -0.95 -28.67
C SER A 177 3.73 -1.87 -28.84
N ILE A 178 4.71 -1.82 -27.93
CA ILE A 178 5.85 -2.72 -27.90
C ILE A 178 5.42 -4.05 -27.27
N LEU A 179 5.42 -5.12 -28.06
CA LEU A 179 4.91 -6.44 -27.67
C LEU A 179 5.50 -6.98 -26.34
N PRO A 180 6.82 -6.92 -26.07
CA PRO A 180 7.36 -7.30 -24.77
C PRO A 180 6.76 -6.53 -23.58
N ILE A 181 6.51 -5.23 -23.73
CA ILE A 181 5.95 -4.39 -22.66
C ILE A 181 4.47 -4.74 -22.46
N ALA A 182 3.71 -4.91 -23.54
CA ALA A 182 2.32 -5.36 -23.47
C ALA A 182 2.19 -6.72 -22.79
N LEU A 183 3.05 -7.68 -23.14
CA LEU A 183 3.08 -9.01 -22.52
C LEU A 183 3.42 -8.92 -21.03
N ALA A 184 4.41 -8.11 -20.64
CA ALA A 184 4.75 -7.90 -19.24
C ALA A 184 3.58 -7.29 -18.45
N CYS A 185 2.91 -6.27 -18.97
CA CYS A 185 1.72 -5.67 -18.35
C CYS A 185 0.59 -6.70 -18.19
N LEU A 186 0.34 -7.52 -19.21
CA LEU A 186 -0.69 -8.57 -19.18
C LEU A 186 -0.35 -9.66 -18.16
N CYS A 187 0.92 -10.05 -18.04
CA CYS A 187 1.39 -10.99 -17.02
C CYS A 187 1.19 -10.44 -15.60
N VAL A 188 1.59 -9.19 -15.35
CA VAL A 188 1.43 -8.54 -14.04
C VAL A 188 -0.05 -8.41 -13.66
N PHE A 189 -0.90 -8.05 -14.64
CA PHE A 189 -2.35 -7.96 -14.43
C PHE A 189 -2.96 -9.33 -14.09
N SER A 190 -2.62 -10.37 -14.85
CA SER A 190 -3.09 -11.75 -14.60
C SER A 190 -2.62 -12.29 -13.25
N ALA A 191 -1.36 -12.05 -12.88
CA ALA A 191 -0.83 -12.41 -11.57
C ALA A 191 -1.57 -11.69 -10.43
N SER A 192 -1.86 -10.40 -10.60
CA SER A 192 -2.60 -9.60 -9.61
C SER A 192 -4.03 -10.12 -9.43
N LEU A 193 -4.72 -10.48 -10.51
CA LEU A 193 -6.05 -11.12 -10.45
C LEU A 193 -6.00 -12.48 -9.74
N SER A 194 -4.96 -13.27 -9.99
CA SER A 194 -4.77 -14.58 -9.38
C SER A 194 -4.52 -14.46 -7.87
N LEU A 195 -3.70 -13.50 -7.43
CA LEU A 195 -3.47 -13.21 -6.02
C LEU A 195 -4.76 -12.75 -5.32
N GLY A 196 -5.51 -11.85 -5.95
CA GLY A 196 -6.80 -11.40 -5.41
C GLY A 196 -7.82 -12.54 -5.28
N PHE A 197 -7.90 -13.42 -6.28
CA PHE A 197 -8.77 -14.59 -6.23
C PHE A 197 -8.37 -15.56 -5.10
N LEU A 198 -7.07 -15.82 -4.94
CA LEU A 198 -6.56 -16.66 -3.85
C LEU A 198 -6.91 -16.06 -2.49
N GLN A 199 -6.67 -14.76 -2.27
CA GLN A 199 -6.98 -14.09 -1.01
C GLN A 199 -8.48 -14.21 -0.65
N VAL A 200 -9.38 -13.98 -1.60
CA VAL A 200 -10.83 -14.03 -1.38
C VAL A 200 -11.35 -15.46 -1.11
N ASN A 201 -10.74 -16.47 -1.74
CA ASN A 201 -11.20 -17.86 -1.59
C ASN A 201 -10.52 -18.62 -0.45
N LEU A 202 -9.27 -18.30 -0.07
CA LEU A 202 -8.60 -18.95 1.05
C LEU A 202 -9.28 -18.65 2.39
N GLU A 203 -9.79 -17.44 2.54
CA GLU A 203 -10.30 -16.97 3.81
C GLU A 203 -11.47 -17.79 4.40
N PRO A 204 -12.55 -18.09 3.64
CA PRO A 204 -13.61 -18.95 4.15
C PRO A 204 -13.13 -20.39 4.42
N HIS A 205 -12.18 -20.91 3.62
CA HIS A 205 -11.64 -22.26 3.80
C HIS A 205 -10.74 -22.38 5.05
N LEU A 206 -10.01 -21.33 5.43
CA LEU A 206 -9.16 -21.33 6.63
C LEU A 206 -9.98 -21.30 7.93
N LYS A 207 -11.18 -20.71 7.91
CA LYS A 207 -12.10 -20.70 9.06
C LYS A 207 -12.67 -22.08 9.40
N GLU A 208 -12.74 -23.00 8.44
CA GLU A 208 -13.20 -24.38 8.68
C GLU A 208 -12.22 -25.20 9.53
N PHE A 209 -10.94 -24.79 9.59
CA PHE A 209 -9.91 -25.52 10.34
C PHE A 209 -9.81 -25.16 11.84
N ASN A 210 -10.74 -24.35 12.38
CA ASN A 210 -10.81 -24.02 13.82
C ASN A 210 -9.48 -23.50 14.42
N THR A 211 -8.66 -22.84 13.59
CA THR A 211 -7.38 -22.27 13.99
C THR A 211 -7.59 -20.85 14.51
N THR A 212 -7.05 -20.55 15.69
CA THR A 212 -7.10 -19.23 16.33
C THR A 212 -6.62 -18.15 15.36
N THR A 213 -7.32 -17.01 15.27
CA THR A 213 -7.04 -15.87 14.37
C THR A 213 -5.56 -15.42 14.39
N MET A 214 -4.85 -15.66 15.49
CA MET A 214 -3.40 -15.38 15.62
C MET A 214 -2.50 -16.26 14.73
N THR A 215 -2.86 -17.51 14.44
CA THR A 215 -2.03 -18.40 13.61
C THR A 215 -2.16 -18.06 12.12
N VAL A 216 -3.34 -17.63 11.67
CA VAL A 216 -3.58 -17.22 10.28
C VAL A 216 -2.77 -15.96 9.93
N GLY A 217 -2.67 -15.01 10.87
CA GLY A 217 -1.84 -13.81 10.71
C GLY A 217 -0.33 -14.10 10.66
N MET A 218 0.15 -15.26 11.14
CA MET A 218 1.56 -15.67 11.01
C MET A 218 1.90 -16.26 9.63
N PHE A 219 0.89 -16.62 8.83
CA PHE A 219 1.05 -17.22 7.50
C PHE A 219 0.62 -16.28 6.34
N SER A 220 0.29 -15.02 6.66
CA SER A 220 -0.12 -13.98 5.68
C SER A 220 1.06 -13.13 5.24
#